data_AF-A0AA42AP90-F1
#
_entry.id   AF-A0AA42AP90-F1
#
_cell.length_a   1.000
_cell.length_b   1.000
_cell.length_c   1.000
_cell.angle_alpha   90.00
_cell.angle_beta   90.00
_cell.angle_gamma   90.00
#
_symmetry.space_group_name_H-M   'P 1'
#
loop_
_entity.id
_entity.type
_entity.pdbx_description
1 polymer ?
#
loop_
_entity_poly.entity_id
_entity_poly.type
_entity_poly.pdbx_seq_one_letter_code
_entity_poly.pdbx_strand_id
1 'polypeptide(L)'
;MCAICQKHTVTFCYNIPKMASGVAICNCCYGEVDYIKNSITEDKKEQSVSYPPDTNWGGKRWVAEVMEQREGWIGFHSDLDGAFREELYSDITVKPGCGHPIRAHKFMLATRSEILKNMLASDTCKAAPEESIILPEFDHEELETFLEFLYRGDLARDQFEKHFRSLLIAADKYEIPHLQKFSEQQLLRMLNPSNALSILEISDVVSNETLKNAALKLIVLQYKEIVLTPGFEEFAKQKPQLVVQITRAALTYASMKRII
;
A
#
# COMPACT_ATOMS: atom_id res chain seq x y z
N MET A 1 -16.31 27.17 33.18
CA MET A 1 -15.64 25.91 32.76
C MET A 1 -15.76 25.76 31.26
N CYS A 2 -14.86 25.00 30.62
CA CYS A 2 -14.88 24.76 29.17
C CYS A 2 -16.22 24.15 28.75
N ALA A 3 -16.86 24.74 27.75
CA ALA A 3 -18.16 24.29 27.27
C ALA A 3 -18.14 22.88 26.63
N ILE A 4 -16.97 22.44 26.14
CA ILE A 4 -16.81 21.17 25.44
C ILE A 4 -16.46 20.05 26.42
N CYS A 5 -15.33 20.16 27.13
CA CYS A 5 -14.86 19.06 27.96
C CYS A 5 -15.39 19.09 29.40
N GLN A 6 -15.96 20.21 29.85
CA GLN A 6 -16.40 20.51 31.23
C GLN A 6 -15.37 20.28 32.36
N LYS A 7 -14.15 19.83 32.04
CA LYS A 7 -13.10 19.43 32.98
C LYS A 7 -12.11 20.55 33.34
N HIS A 8 -12.03 21.61 32.52
CA HIS A 8 -11.05 22.68 32.69
C HIS A 8 -11.72 24.05 32.89
N THR A 9 -11.22 24.85 33.83
CA THR A 9 -11.68 26.23 34.07
C THR A 9 -10.99 27.18 33.09
N VAL A 10 -11.76 28.02 32.39
CA VAL A 10 -11.24 28.95 31.38
C VAL A 10 -11.16 30.33 32.03
N THR A 11 -9.95 30.89 32.11
CA THR A 11 -9.70 32.23 32.66
C THR A 11 -9.48 33.20 31.52
N PHE A 12 -10.28 34.25 31.44
CA PHE A 12 -10.18 35.24 30.37
C PHE A 12 -9.01 36.20 30.62
N CYS A 13 -7.94 36.09 29.83
CA CYS A 13 -6.98 37.18 29.67
C CYS A 13 -7.52 38.13 28.58
N TYR A 14 -7.54 39.43 28.87
CA TYR A 14 -8.33 40.46 28.18
C TYR A 14 -8.04 40.73 26.68
N ASN A 15 -7.24 39.93 25.97
CA ASN A 15 -6.80 40.22 24.60
C ASN A 15 -6.86 39.03 23.62
N ILE A 16 -8.02 38.35 23.48
CA ILE A 16 -8.30 37.48 22.32
C ILE A 16 -9.54 38.01 21.58
N PRO A 17 -9.53 38.11 20.23
CA PRO A 17 -10.66 38.60 19.45
C PRO A 17 -11.92 37.74 19.64
N LYS A 18 -13.07 38.41 19.88
CA LYS A 18 -14.38 37.79 20.14
C LYS A 18 -14.79 36.80 19.04
N MET A 19 -14.96 35.52 19.39
CA MET A 19 -15.86 34.63 18.64
C MET A 19 -17.32 35.04 18.92
N ALA A 20 -18.13 35.10 17.86
CA ALA A 20 -19.51 35.57 17.91
C ALA A 20 -20.45 34.52 18.52
N SER A 21 -20.39 34.35 19.84
CA SER A 21 -21.39 33.77 20.75
C SER A 21 -20.63 33.41 22.03
N GLY A 22 -21.15 33.80 23.21
CA GLY A 22 -20.44 33.79 24.50
C GLY A 22 -20.08 32.42 25.09
N VAL A 23 -19.52 31.51 24.29
CA VAL A 23 -19.08 30.18 24.67
C VAL A 23 -17.57 30.21 24.95
N ALA A 24 -17.17 29.82 26.15
CA ALA A 24 -15.77 29.74 26.55
C ALA A 24 -15.22 28.32 26.32
N ILE A 25 -14.19 28.21 25.46
CA ILE A 25 -13.53 26.94 25.11
C ILE A 25 -12.09 27.00 25.64
N CYS A 26 -11.61 25.93 26.28
CA CYS A 26 -10.22 25.88 26.75
C CYS A 26 -9.25 25.66 25.57
N ASN A 27 -7.98 26.02 25.76
CA ASN A 27 -6.96 25.91 24.71
C ASN A 27 -6.81 24.48 24.16
N CYS A 28 -7.02 23.46 25.00
CA CYS A 28 -7.03 22.05 24.57
C CYS A 28 -8.16 21.69 23.59
N CYS A 29 -9.29 22.39 23.65
CA CYS A 29 -10.44 22.13 22.76
C CYS A 29 -10.53 23.15 21.61
N TYR A 30 -9.70 24.21 21.62
CA TYR A 30 -9.71 25.25 20.59
C TYR A 30 -9.09 24.77 19.27
N GLY A 31 -8.02 23.97 19.33
CA GLY A 31 -7.34 23.46 18.14
C GLY A 31 -8.21 22.56 17.24
N GLU A 32 -9.09 21.75 17.83
CA GLU A 32 -10.02 20.92 17.06
C GLU A 32 -11.10 21.74 16.34
N VAL A 33 -11.59 22.81 16.99
CA VAL A 33 -12.59 23.71 16.39
C VAL A 33 -12.01 24.49 15.21
N ASP A 34 -10.74 24.87 15.28
CA ASP A 34 -10.05 25.60 14.20
C ASP A 34 -9.66 24.68 13.03
N TYR A 35 -9.28 23.43 13.33
CA TYR A 35 -9.02 22.40 12.32
C TYR A 35 -10.29 22.03 11.51
N ILE A 36 -11.44 21.89 12.17
CA ILE A 36 -12.73 21.63 11.50
C ILE A 36 -13.12 22.79 10.59
N LYS A 37 -12.90 24.03 11.03
CA LYS A 37 -13.26 25.23 10.26
C LYS A 37 -12.46 25.37 8.96
N ASN A 38 -11.19 24.96 8.97
CA ASN A 38 -10.30 24.99 7.79
C ASN A 38 -10.53 23.80 6.85
N SER A 39 -10.96 22.65 7.38
CA SER A 39 -11.22 21.45 6.57
C SER A 39 -12.50 21.57 5.71
N ILE A 40 -13.49 22.38 6.15
CA ILE A 40 -14.73 22.63 5.39
C ILE A 40 -14.49 23.44 4.09
N THR A 41 -13.36 24.13 3.97
CA THR A 41 -13.08 25.04 2.84
C THR A 41 -12.28 24.42 1.68
N GLU A 42 -11.57 23.31 1.86
CA GLU A 42 -10.66 22.75 0.84
C GLU A 42 -11.21 21.51 0.10
N ASP A 43 -12.29 20.89 0.58
CA ASP A 43 -12.90 19.64 0.07
C ASP A 43 -13.58 19.73 -1.33
N LYS A 44 -13.23 20.72 -2.17
CA LYS A 44 -13.85 20.94 -3.50
C LYS A 44 -13.02 20.48 -4.70
N LYS A 45 -11.87 19.80 -4.54
CA LYS A 45 -11.07 19.31 -5.69
C LYS A 45 -10.69 17.82 -5.58
N GLU A 46 -11.63 17.02 -6.07
CA GLU A 46 -11.46 15.79 -6.85
C GLU A 46 -10.89 14.51 -6.19
N GLN A 47 -11.82 13.56 -6.02
CA GLN A 47 -11.70 12.11 -5.83
C GLN A 47 -11.05 11.60 -4.53
N SER A 48 -11.88 11.41 -3.50
CA SER A 48 -11.69 10.32 -2.55
C SER A 48 -13.01 9.90 -1.89
N VAL A 49 -13.07 8.61 -1.56
CA VAL A 49 -14.13 7.92 -0.82
C VAL A 49 -14.40 8.64 0.50
N SER A 50 -15.67 8.94 0.78
CA SER A 50 -16.09 9.72 1.95
C SER A 50 -15.95 8.93 3.26
N TYR A 51 -15.28 9.52 4.25
CA TYR A 51 -15.31 9.08 5.65
C TYR A 51 -16.58 9.58 6.35
N PRO A 52 -17.24 8.80 7.22
CA PRO A 52 -18.19 9.34 8.18
C PRO A 52 -17.44 10.05 9.32
N PRO A 53 -17.94 11.20 9.80
CA PRO A 53 -17.33 11.94 10.90
C PRO A 53 -17.43 11.17 12.21
N ASP A 54 -16.33 11.22 12.95
CA ASP A 54 -15.95 10.39 14.07
C ASP A 54 -16.98 10.38 15.22
N THR A 55 -17.43 9.18 15.62
CA THR A 55 -17.49 8.80 17.04
C THR A 55 -17.25 7.29 17.10
N ASN A 56 -16.59 6.86 18.18
CA ASN A 56 -16.03 5.54 18.51
C ASN A 56 -16.98 4.30 18.42
N TRP A 57 -18.11 4.41 17.72
CA TRP A 57 -19.06 3.34 17.38
C TRP A 57 -19.12 3.04 15.87
N GLY A 58 -18.76 4.01 15.01
CA GLY A 58 -18.80 3.86 13.55
C GLY A 58 -17.60 3.14 12.95
N GLY A 59 -16.39 3.36 13.47
CA GLY A 59 -15.15 2.77 12.93
C GLY A 59 -15.11 1.24 13.03
N LYS A 60 -15.52 0.66 14.17
CA LYS A 60 -15.57 -0.81 14.33
C LYS A 60 -16.62 -1.45 13.44
N ARG A 61 -17.78 -0.80 13.30
CA ARG A 61 -18.86 -1.27 12.43
C ARG A 61 -18.48 -1.14 10.95
N TRP A 62 -17.86 -0.04 10.55
CA TRP A 62 -17.33 0.14 9.20
C TRP A 62 -16.21 -0.86 8.90
N VAL A 63 -15.27 -1.09 9.84
CA VAL A 63 -14.27 -2.15 9.69
C VAL A 63 -14.96 -3.50 9.56
N ALA A 64 -15.96 -3.82 10.38
CA ALA A 64 -16.71 -5.07 10.26
C ALA A 64 -17.44 -5.18 8.92
N GLU A 65 -18.11 -4.12 8.44
CA GLU A 65 -18.80 -4.07 7.15
C GLU A 65 -17.81 -4.21 5.98
N VAL A 66 -16.64 -3.58 6.04
CA VAL A 66 -15.57 -3.72 5.03
C VAL A 66 -14.97 -5.13 5.06
N MET A 67 -14.79 -5.73 6.24
CA MET A 67 -14.29 -7.09 6.37
C MET A 67 -15.32 -8.11 5.90
N GLU A 68 -16.61 -7.92 6.19
CA GLU A 68 -17.71 -8.77 5.71
C GLU A 68 -17.85 -8.67 4.18
N GLN A 69 -17.74 -7.47 3.61
CA GLN A 69 -17.69 -7.29 2.15
C GLN A 69 -16.47 -7.99 1.54
N ARG A 70 -15.32 -7.93 2.21
CA ARG A 70 -14.10 -8.63 1.78
C ARG A 70 -14.26 -10.15 1.84
N GLU A 71 -14.88 -10.68 2.90
CA GLU A 71 -15.18 -12.12 3.03
C GLU A 71 -16.18 -12.58 1.96
N GLY A 72 -17.24 -11.80 1.71
CA GLY A 72 -18.17 -12.06 0.61
C GLY A 72 -17.50 -12.03 -0.76
N TRP A 73 -16.54 -11.13 -0.96
CA TRP A 73 -15.75 -11.03 -2.20
C TRP A 73 -14.82 -12.23 -2.38
N ILE A 74 -14.11 -12.64 -1.33
CA ILE A 74 -13.28 -13.86 -1.31
C ILE A 74 -14.14 -15.10 -1.59
N GLY A 75 -15.34 -15.17 -1.00
CA GLY A 75 -16.30 -16.26 -1.23
C GLY A 75 -16.78 -16.30 -2.69
N PHE A 76 -17.09 -15.15 -3.29
CA PHE A 76 -17.52 -15.08 -4.70
C PHE A 76 -16.45 -15.53 -5.69
N HIS A 77 -15.18 -15.22 -5.41
CA HIS A 77 -14.06 -15.62 -6.27
C HIS A 77 -13.52 -17.03 -5.96
N SER A 78 -14.11 -17.75 -4.99
CA SER A 78 -13.64 -19.09 -4.61
C SER A 78 -13.78 -20.12 -5.74
N ASP A 79 -14.81 -20.01 -6.59
CA ASP A 79 -14.99 -20.87 -7.76
C ASP A 79 -13.86 -20.71 -8.79
N LEU A 80 -13.34 -19.49 -8.95
CA LEU A 80 -12.23 -19.21 -9.86
C LEU A 80 -10.92 -19.76 -9.30
N ASP A 81 -10.71 -19.67 -7.98
CA ASP A 81 -9.58 -20.33 -7.30
C ASP A 81 -9.66 -21.86 -7.42
N GLY A 82 -10.87 -22.42 -7.27
CA GLY A 82 -11.11 -23.85 -7.49
C GLY A 82 -10.75 -24.28 -8.91
N ALA A 83 -11.20 -23.52 -9.92
CA ALA A 83 -10.84 -23.78 -11.32
C ALA A 83 -9.32 -23.70 -11.57
N PHE A 84 -8.61 -22.80 -10.87
CA PHE A 84 -7.15 -22.73 -10.94
C PHE A 84 -6.49 -23.96 -10.32
N ARG A 85 -6.85 -24.32 -9.07
CA ARG A 85 -6.24 -25.44 -8.34
C ARG A 85 -6.53 -26.81 -8.95
N GLU A 86 -7.71 -26.97 -9.54
CA GLU A 86 -8.12 -28.20 -10.23
C GLU A 86 -7.74 -28.20 -11.72
N GLU A 87 -7.13 -27.13 -12.21
CA GLU A 87 -6.71 -26.92 -13.60
C GLU A 87 -7.85 -27.09 -14.64
N LEU A 88 -9.09 -26.91 -14.20
CA LEU A 88 -10.31 -27.14 -15.00
C LEU A 88 -10.38 -26.18 -16.18
N TYR A 89 -10.32 -26.71 -17.40
CA TYR A 89 -10.34 -25.94 -18.66
C TYR A 89 -9.16 -24.97 -18.83
N SER A 90 -8.04 -25.25 -18.17
CA SER A 90 -6.79 -24.53 -18.44
C SER A 90 -6.45 -24.62 -19.94
N ASP A 91 -6.02 -23.52 -20.52
CA ASP A 91 -5.76 -23.37 -21.96
C ASP A 91 -4.37 -22.77 -22.24
N ILE A 92 -3.58 -22.54 -21.18
CA ILE A 92 -2.20 -22.07 -21.27
C ILE A 92 -1.34 -22.61 -20.13
N THR A 93 -0.03 -22.68 -20.40
CA THR A 93 1.01 -23.03 -19.43
C THR A 93 1.91 -21.81 -19.17
N VAL A 94 1.98 -21.33 -17.94
CA VAL A 94 2.85 -20.20 -17.55
C VAL A 94 4.16 -20.76 -17.00
N LYS A 95 5.28 -20.37 -17.60
CA LYS A 95 6.62 -20.85 -17.24
C LYS A 95 7.33 -19.81 -16.37
N PRO A 96 7.80 -20.16 -15.16
CA PRO A 96 8.65 -19.29 -14.38
C PRO A 96 10.06 -19.21 -14.98
N GLY A 97 10.89 -18.28 -14.50
CA GLY A 97 12.31 -18.25 -14.82
C GLY A 97 13.08 -19.44 -14.22
N CYS A 98 12.59 -19.96 -13.09
CA CYS A 98 13.11 -21.15 -12.43
C CYS A 98 11.98 -22.02 -11.86
N GLY A 99 12.04 -23.33 -12.06
CA GLY A 99 11.08 -24.30 -11.51
C GLY A 99 10.05 -24.79 -12.52
N HIS A 100 8.98 -25.42 -12.02
CA HIS A 100 8.00 -26.11 -12.86
C HIS A 100 6.96 -25.13 -13.44
N PRO A 101 6.49 -25.33 -14.68
CA PRO A 101 5.41 -24.55 -15.25
C PRO A 101 4.08 -24.80 -14.54
N ILE A 102 3.17 -23.81 -14.59
CA ILE A 102 1.85 -23.86 -13.96
C ILE A 102 0.76 -23.70 -15.03
N ARG A 103 -0.28 -24.53 -14.97
CA ARG A 103 -1.46 -24.43 -15.85
C ARG A 103 -2.34 -23.26 -15.45
N ALA A 104 -2.85 -22.51 -16.43
CA ALA A 104 -3.68 -21.33 -16.18
C ALA A 104 -4.68 -21.08 -17.32
N HIS A 105 -5.40 -19.96 -17.24
CA HIS A 105 -6.42 -19.54 -18.19
C HIS A 105 -6.02 -18.24 -18.89
N LYS A 106 -5.96 -18.23 -20.22
CA LYS A 106 -5.66 -17.04 -21.04
C LYS A 106 -6.60 -15.90 -20.72
N PHE A 107 -7.89 -16.19 -20.58
CA PHE A 107 -8.91 -15.20 -20.21
C PHE A 107 -8.57 -14.50 -18.90
N MET A 108 -8.11 -15.24 -17.89
CA MET A 108 -7.79 -14.65 -16.58
C MET A 108 -6.57 -13.73 -16.68
N LEU A 109 -5.50 -14.17 -17.33
CA LEU A 109 -4.31 -13.36 -17.54
C LEU A 109 -4.62 -12.07 -18.34
N ALA A 110 -5.35 -12.22 -19.45
CA ALA A 110 -5.71 -11.11 -20.34
C ALA A 110 -6.68 -10.11 -19.70
N THR A 111 -7.56 -10.56 -18.81
CA THR A 111 -8.54 -9.69 -18.13
C THR A 111 -7.89 -8.87 -17.01
N ARG A 112 -6.82 -9.38 -16.39
CA ARG A 112 -6.17 -8.72 -15.24
C ARG A 112 -5.02 -7.79 -15.64
N SER A 113 -4.50 -7.90 -16.86
CA SER A 113 -3.37 -7.13 -17.34
C SER A 113 -3.45 -6.92 -18.85
N GLU A 114 -3.37 -5.65 -19.28
CA GLU A 114 -3.30 -5.32 -20.70
C GLU A 114 -1.95 -5.77 -21.31
N ILE A 115 -0.86 -5.75 -20.52
CA ILE A 115 0.45 -6.26 -20.95
C ILE A 115 0.38 -7.77 -21.20
N LEU A 116 -0.18 -8.56 -20.27
CA LEU A 116 -0.34 -10.00 -20.46
C LEU A 116 -1.30 -10.30 -21.62
N LYS A 117 -2.38 -9.53 -21.77
CA LYS A 117 -3.28 -9.63 -22.94
C LYS A 117 -2.55 -9.43 -24.25
N ASN A 118 -1.69 -8.41 -24.34
CA ASN A 118 -0.90 -8.14 -25.53
C ASN A 118 0.15 -9.23 -25.78
N MET A 119 0.80 -9.74 -24.74
CA MET A 119 1.71 -10.89 -24.83
C MET A 119 1.01 -12.13 -25.38
N LEU A 120 -0.26 -12.36 -25.04
CA LEU A 120 -1.06 -13.46 -25.56
C LEU A 120 -1.58 -13.22 -26.99
N ALA A 121 -1.70 -11.95 -27.41
CA ALA A 121 -2.26 -11.57 -28.71
C ALA A 121 -1.19 -11.49 -29.82
N SER A 122 0.06 -11.17 -29.47
CA SER A 122 1.20 -11.04 -30.41
C SER A 122 1.49 -12.31 -31.22
N ASP A 123 0.92 -13.44 -30.82
CA ASP A 123 1.18 -14.77 -31.39
C ASP A 123 0.23 -15.13 -32.55
N THR A 124 -0.78 -14.31 -32.81
CA THR A 124 -1.80 -14.61 -33.84
C THR A 124 -1.33 -14.40 -35.29
N CYS A 125 -0.18 -13.76 -35.52
CA CYS A 125 0.20 -13.36 -36.87
C CYS A 125 1.11 -14.34 -37.63
N LYS A 126 1.85 -15.28 -37.00
CA LYS A 126 2.85 -16.10 -37.74
C LYS A 126 3.15 -17.52 -37.21
N ALA A 127 2.58 -17.97 -36.09
CA ALA A 127 2.90 -19.29 -35.51
C ALA A 127 1.62 -20.04 -35.06
N ALA A 128 1.73 -21.35 -34.81
CA ALA A 128 0.70 -22.07 -34.08
C ALA A 128 0.48 -21.38 -32.71
N PRO A 129 -0.75 -21.36 -32.15
CA PRO A 129 -1.01 -20.69 -30.89
C PRO A 129 0.00 -21.16 -29.84
N GLU A 130 0.77 -20.25 -29.26
CA GLU A 130 1.71 -20.66 -28.22
C GLU A 130 0.89 -21.16 -27.02
N GLU A 131 1.14 -22.40 -26.63
CA GLU A 131 0.50 -23.04 -25.48
C GLU A 131 1.14 -22.59 -24.16
N SER A 132 2.12 -21.68 -24.22
CA SER A 132 2.82 -21.16 -23.06
C SER A 132 3.27 -19.71 -23.18
N ILE A 133 3.42 -19.05 -22.03
CA ILE A 133 4.15 -17.78 -21.88
C ILE A 133 5.22 -17.94 -20.80
N ILE A 134 6.26 -17.10 -20.83
CA ILE A 134 7.34 -17.12 -19.85
C ILE A 134 7.31 -15.82 -19.03
N LEU A 135 7.26 -15.95 -17.70
CA LEU A 135 7.35 -14.86 -16.75
C LEU A 135 8.66 -15.05 -15.94
N PRO A 136 9.81 -14.57 -16.46
CA PRO A 136 11.14 -14.96 -15.97
C PRO A 136 11.52 -14.37 -14.60
N GLU A 137 10.79 -13.38 -14.10
CA GLU A 137 11.02 -12.75 -12.80
C GLU A 137 10.61 -13.61 -11.60
N PHE A 138 9.85 -14.68 -11.85
CA PHE A 138 9.31 -15.54 -10.81
C PHE A 138 10.07 -16.86 -10.75
N ASP A 139 10.27 -17.37 -9.55
CA ASP A 139 10.35 -18.81 -9.34
C ASP A 139 8.95 -19.46 -9.33
N HIS A 140 8.90 -20.79 -9.15
CA HIS A 140 7.63 -21.52 -9.14
C HIS A 140 6.67 -21.06 -8.04
N GLU A 141 7.17 -20.82 -6.82
CA GLU A 141 6.31 -20.48 -5.67
C GLU A 141 5.81 -19.03 -5.77
N GLU A 142 6.66 -18.12 -6.22
CA GLU A 142 6.29 -16.74 -6.50
C GLU A 142 5.26 -16.67 -7.64
N LEU A 143 5.45 -17.48 -8.70
CA LEU A 143 4.51 -17.56 -9.81
C LEU A 143 3.17 -18.12 -9.36
N GLU A 144 3.15 -19.18 -8.54
CA GLU A 144 1.92 -19.73 -7.98
C GLU A 144 1.17 -18.68 -7.17
N THR A 145 1.87 -17.94 -6.31
CA THR A 145 1.30 -16.85 -5.50
C THR A 145 0.76 -15.72 -6.37
N PHE A 146 1.49 -15.34 -7.42
CA PHE A 146 1.05 -14.32 -8.37
C PHE A 146 -0.22 -14.76 -9.10
N LEU A 147 -0.27 -16.00 -9.60
CA LEU A 147 -1.44 -16.54 -10.26
C LEU A 147 -2.63 -16.62 -9.30
N GLU A 148 -2.45 -17.13 -8.08
CA GLU A 148 -3.50 -17.14 -7.05
C GLU A 148 -4.12 -15.75 -6.85
N PHE A 149 -3.29 -14.70 -6.78
CA PHE A 149 -3.79 -13.33 -6.70
C PHE A 149 -4.63 -12.94 -7.92
N LEU A 150 -4.30 -13.36 -9.14
CA LEU A 150 -5.10 -13.04 -10.33
C LEU A 150 -6.49 -13.69 -10.31
N TYR A 151 -6.63 -14.86 -9.67
CA TYR A 151 -7.93 -15.54 -9.51
C TYR A 151 -8.73 -14.95 -8.35
N ARG A 152 -8.10 -14.80 -7.18
CA ARG A 152 -8.78 -14.40 -5.92
C ARG A 152 -8.87 -12.90 -5.72
N GLY A 153 -7.89 -12.16 -6.22
CA GLY A 153 -7.73 -10.71 -6.04
C GLY A 153 -7.24 -10.28 -4.65
N ASP A 154 -6.80 -11.22 -3.82
CA ASP A 154 -6.32 -11.02 -2.45
C ASP A 154 -5.34 -12.14 -2.07
N LEU A 155 -4.49 -11.89 -1.07
CA LEU A 155 -3.54 -12.87 -0.51
C LEU A 155 -3.53 -12.79 1.02
N ALA A 156 -3.21 -13.91 1.66
CA ALA A 156 -2.92 -13.90 3.09
C ALA A 156 -1.67 -13.05 3.38
N ARG A 157 -1.60 -12.47 4.59
CA ARG A 157 -0.52 -11.53 4.94
C ARG A 157 0.85 -12.19 4.85
N ASP A 158 0.98 -13.38 5.42
CA ASP A 158 2.21 -14.18 5.46
C ASP A 158 2.66 -14.62 4.06
N GLN A 159 1.70 -15.03 3.23
CA GLN A 159 1.94 -15.36 1.82
C GLN A 159 2.46 -14.15 1.03
N PHE A 160 1.81 -12.99 1.20
CA PHE A 160 2.25 -11.75 0.58
C PHE A 160 3.63 -11.30 1.12
N GLU A 161 3.85 -11.38 2.43
CA GLU A 161 5.11 -10.99 3.07
C GLU A 161 6.31 -11.79 2.54
N LYS A 162 6.09 -13.06 2.22
CA LYS A 162 7.15 -13.90 1.66
C LYS A 162 7.59 -13.45 0.26
N HIS A 163 6.64 -13.02 -0.57
CA HIS A 163 6.84 -12.81 -2.01
C HIS A 163 6.61 -11.36 -2.48
N PHE A 164 6.55 -10.39 -1.57
CA PHE A 164 6.14 -9.02 -1.90
C PHE A 164 7.02 -8.35 -2.98
N ARG A 165 8.32 -8.69 -3.06
CA ARG A 165 9.24 -8.05 -4.02
C ARG A 165 8.89 -8.41 -5.45
N SER A 166 8.76 -9.71 -5.75
CA SER A 166 8.41 -10.19 -7.09
C SER A 166 6.99 -9.78 -7.45
N LEU A 167 6.05 -9.83 -6.50
CA LEU A 167 4.68 -9.34 -6.70
C LEU A 167 4.64 -7.84 -7.05
N LEU A 168 5.40 -6.99 -6.36
CA LEU A 168 5.41 -5.54 -6.63
C LEU A 168 6.04 -5.22 -8.00
N ILE A 169 7.13 -5.92 -8.36
CA ILE A 169 7.76 -5.81 -9.68
C ILE A 169 6.78 -6.23 -10.78
N ALA A 170 6.10 -7.36 -10.60
CA ALA A 170 5.13 -7.86 -11.57
C ALA A 170 3.91 -6.93 -11.68
N ALA A 171 3.46 -6.35 -10.57
CA ALA A 171 2.36 -5.39 -10.57
C ALA A 171 2.66 -4.16 -11.45
N ASP A 172 3.90 -3.66 -11.38
CA ASP A 172 4.38 -2.56 -12.20
C ASP A 172 4.60 -2.99 -13.66
N LYS A 173 5.40 -4.04 -13.87
CA LYS A 173 5.78 -4.55 -15.20
C LYS A 173 4.58 -4.99 -16.05
N TYR A 174 3.60 -5.64 -15.44
CA TYR A 174 2.40 -6.11 -16.14
C TYR A 174 1.23 -5.13 -16.00
N GLU A 175 1.44 -3.95 -15.42
CA GLU A 175 0.40 -2.93 -15.26
C GLU A 175 -0.88 -3.51 -14.65
N ILE A 176 -0.81 -3.99 -13.41
CA ILE A 176 -1.92 -4.58 -12.66
C ILE A 176 -2.29 -3.64 -11.50
N PRO A 177 -3.14 -2.61 -11.71
CA PRO A 177 -3.39 -1.57 -10.71
C PRO A 177 -3.92 -2.09 -9.39
N HIS A 178 -4.73 -3.16 -9.43
CA HIS A 178 -5.26 -3.78 -8.22
C HIS A 178 -4.16 -4.40 -7.36
N LEU A 179 -3.18 -5.08 -7.98
CA LEU A 179 -2.04 -5.65 -7.27
C LEU A 179 -1.12 -4.54 -6.73
N GLN A 180 -0.90 -3.47 -7.49
CA GLN A 180 -0.11 -2.32 -7.02
C GLN A 180 -0.71 -1.71 -5.76
N LYS A 181 -2.02 -1.39 -5.80
CA LYS A 181 -2.74 -0.81 -4.66
C LYS A 181 -2.81 -1.77 -3.47
N PHE A 182 -3.08 -3.05 -3.71
CA PHE A 182 -3.07 -4.07 -2.66
C PHE A 182 -1.71 -4.13 -1.97
N SER A 183 -0.64 -4.23 -2.76
CA SER A 183 0.72 -4.37 -2.26
C SER A 183 1.17 -3.13 -1.48
N GLU A 184 0.86 -1.92 -1.97
CA GLU A 184 1.13 -0.68 -1.25
C GLU A 184 0.46 -0.68 0.14
N GLN A 185 -0.82 -1.03 0.20
CA GLN A 185 -1.57 -1.06 1.46
C GLN A 185 -1.01 -2.09 2.45
N GLN A 186 -0.65 -3.29 1.98
CA GLN A 186 -0.06 -4.31 2.84
C GLN A 186 1.32 -3.88 3.34
N LEU A 187 2.19 -3.37 2.47
CA LEU A 187 3.52 -2.91 2.84
C LEU A 187 3.48 -1.75 3.83
N LEU A 188 2.56 -0.79 3.66
CA LEU A 188 2.37 0.29 4.65
C LEU A 188 1.97 -0.24 6.03
N ARG A 189 1.13 -1.29 6.10
CA ARG A 189 0.71 -1.92 7.36
C ARG A 189 1.82 -2.74 8.01
N MET A 190 2.73 -3.27 7.21
CA MET A 190 3.81 -4.14 7.66
C MET A 190 5.13 -3.40 7.89
N LEU A 191 5.23 -2.14 7.44
CA LEU A 191 6.44 -1.32 7.54
C LEU A 191 6.90 -1.19 9.00
N ASN A 192 8.13 -1.59 9.25
CA ASN A 192 8.78 -1.57 10.56
C ASN A 192 10.31 -1.49 10.40
N PRO A 193 11.10 -1.31 11.48
CA PRO A 193 12.56 -1.17 11.38
C PRO A 193 13.28 -2.28 10.61
N SER A 194 12.82 -3.54 10.72
CA SER A 194 13.53 -4.68 10.13
C SER A 194 13.37 -4.75 8.62
N ASN A 195 12.28 -4.21 8.05
CA ASN A 195 11.99 -4.26 6.61
C ASN A 195 12.07 -2.89 5.91
N ALA A 196 12.29 -1.80 6.64
CA ALA A 196 12.27 -0.45 6.09
C ALA A 196 13.25 -0.22 4.93
N LEU A 197 14.47 -0.74 5.03
CA LEU A 197 15.47 -0.62 3.96
C LEU A 197 15.06 -1.42 2.71
N SER A 198 14.53 -2.62 2.91
CA SER A 198 14.02 -3.46 1.82
C SER A 198 12.83 -2.82 1.11
N ILE A 199 11.92 -2.20 1.86
CA ILE A 199 10.76 -1.48 1.31
C ILE A 199 11.21 -0.21 0.57
N LEU A 200 12.15 0.55 1.13
CA LEU A 200 12.74 1.71 0.46
C LEU A 200 13.32 1.31 -0.90
N GLU A 201 14.13 0.24 -0.92
CA GLU A 201 14.75 -0.23 -2.16
C GLU A 201 13.71 -0.60 -3.22
N ILE A 202 12.73 -1.43 -2.88
CA ILE A 202 11.75 -1.88 -3.87
C ILE A 202 10.85 -0.72 -4.33
N SER A 203 10.52 0.22 -3.43
CA SER A 203 9.71 1.39 -3.77
C SER A 203 10.41 2.32 -4.76
N ASP A 204 11.74 2.40 -4.72
CA ASP A 204 12.52 3.17 -5.70
C ASP A 204 12.55 2.46 -7.06
N VAL A 205 12.63 1.11 -7.08
CA VAL A 205 12.59 0.31 -8.31
C VAL A 205 11.26 0.48 -9.05
N VAL A 206 10.13 0.38 -8.34
CA VAL A 206 8.79 0.51 -8.95
C VAL A 206 8.26 1.94 -8.96
N SER A 207 9.10 2.93 -8.65
CA SER A 207 8.73 4.36 -8.59
C SER A 207 7.48 4.65 -7.72
N ASN A 208 7.28 3.90 -6.64
CA ASN A 208 6.17 4.11 -5.71
C ASN A 208 6.55 5.13 -4.63
N GLU A 209 6.18 6.39 -4.86
CA GLU A 209 6.51 7.50 -3.97
C GLU A 209 5.83 7.41 -2.60
N THR A 210 4.64 6.81 -2.49
CA THR A 210 3.95 6.64 -1.21
C THR A 210 4.75 5.75 -0.26
N LEU A 211 5.13 4.56 -0.73
CA LEU A 211 5.95 3.61 0.03
C LEU A 211 7.33 4.18 0.33
N LYS A 212 7.94 4.83 -0.66
CA LYS A 212 9.26 5.43 -0.53
C LYS A 212 9.30 6.48 0.57
N ASN A 213 8.35 7.41 0.56
CA ASN A 213 8.26 8.46 1.58
C ASN A 213 7.94 7.88 2.97
N ALA A 214 7.07 6.86 3.05
CA ALA A 214 6.79 6.17 4.31
C ALA A 214 8.03 5.49 4.89
N ALA A 215 8.78 4.76 4.04
CA ALA A 215 10.02 4.09 4.44
C ALA A 215 11.10 5.11 4.87
N LEU A 216 11.34 6.16 4.08
CA LEU A 216 12.29 7.23 4.43
C LEU A 216 11.93 7.88 5.78
N LYS A 217 10.65 8.18 6.00
CA LYS A 217 10.16 8.74 7.27
C LYS A 217 10.49 7.82 8.44
N LEU A 218 10.17 6.53 8.31
CA LEU A 218 10.43 5.56 9.37
C LEU A 218 11.94 5.42 9.65
N ILE A 219 12.76 5.33 8.62
CA ILE A 219 14.23 5.26 8.73
C ILE A 219 14.79 6.45 9.51
N VAL A 220 14.34 7.66 9.20
CA VAL A 220 14.80 8.87 9.90
C VAL A 220 14.32 8.91 11.34
N LEU A 221 13.07 8.53 11.61
CA LEU A 221 12.51 8.56 12.96
C LEU A 221 13.11 7.49 13.87
N GLN A 222 13.43 6.31 13.33
CA GLN A 222 13.98 5.16 14.05
C GLN A 222 15.45 4.90 13.70
N TYR A 223 16.21 5.97 13.40
CA TYR A 223 17.61 5.86 12.94
C TYR A 223 18.52 5.03 13.85
N LYS A 224 18.24 4.97 15.17
CA LYS A 224 19.03 4.16 16.11
C LYS A 224 18.89 2.66 15.85
N GLU A 225 17.70 2.21 15.44
CA GLU A 225 17.40 0.81 15.18
C GLU A 225 17.76 0.40 13.74
N ILE A 226 17.98 1.38 12.86
CA ILE A 226 18.21 1.15 11.44
C ILE A 226 19.60 1.63 11.03
N VAL A 227 19.84 2.94 11.03
CA VAL A 227 21.05 3.59 10.52
C VAL A 227 22.32 3.23 11.32
N LEU A 228 22.20 2.98 12.63
CA LEU A 228 23.33 2.61 13.48
C LEU A 228 23.64 1.10 13.49
N THR A 229 23.01 0.31 12.61
CA THR A 229 23.21 -1.14 12.55
C THR A 229 24.25 -1.53 11.49
N PRO A 230 24.94 -2.67 11.65
CA PRO A 230 25.80 -3.23 10.60
C PRO A 230 25.05 -3.49 9.29
N GLY A 231 23.75 -3.81 9.36
CA GLY A 231 22.92 -4.01 8.17
C GLY A 231 22.81 -2.75 7.32
N PHE A 232 22.80 -1.57 7.93
CA PHE A 232 22.81 -0.31 7.20
C PHE A 232 24.15 -0.02 6.53
N GLU A 233 25.28 -0.40 7.15
CA GLU A 233 26.60 -0.26 6.51
C GLU A 233 26.70 -1.07 5.22
N GLU A 234 26.16 -2.29 5.22
CA GLU A 234 26.14 -3.12 4.02
C GLU A 234 25.19 -2.55 2.96
N PHE A 235 23.99 -2.14 3.37
CA PHE A 235 23.05 -1.43 2.49
C PHE A 235 23.69 -0.18 1.86
N ALA A 236 24.47 0.57 2.63
CA ALA A 236 25.11 1.80 2.17
C ALA A 236 26.18 1.55 1.09
N LYS A 237 26.91 0.42 1.18
CA LYS A 237 27.87 0.01 0.15
C LYS A 237 27.17 -0.38 -1.15
N GLN A 238 26.07 -1.12 -1.04
CA GLN A 238 25.34 -1.64 -2.20
C GLN A 238 24.48 -0.57 -2.90
N LYS A 239 23.92 0.37 -2.13
CA LYS A 239 22.91 1.34 -2.59
C LYS A 239 23.24 2.78 -2.18
N PRO A 240 24.40 3.32 -2.60
CA PRO A 240 24.82 4.67 -2.18
C PRO A 240 23.83 5.76 -2.57
N GLN A 241 23.10 5.60 -3.68
CA GLN A 241 22.06 6.56 -4.09
C GLN A 241 20.90 6.63 -3.09
N LEU A 242 20.47 5.49 -2.53
CA LEU A 242 19.41 5.47 -1.52
C LEU A 242 19.89 6.10 -0.21
N VAL A 243 21.17 5.97 0.13
CA VAL A 243 21.76 6.68 1.29
C VAL A 243 21.72 8.20 1.11
N VAL A 244 21.97 8.69 -0.10
CA VAL A 244 21.83 10.12 -0.41
C VAL A 244 20.38 10.57 -0.19
N GLN A 245 19.40 9.76 -0.60
CA GLN A 245 17.98 10.06 -0.37
C GLN A 245 17.62 10.07 1.13
N ILE A 246 18.09 9.08 1.90
CA ILE A 246 17.92 9.03 3.36
C ILE A 246 18.53 10.27 4.02
N THR A 247 19.73 10.66 3.59
CA THR A 247 20.43 11.84 4.12
C THR A 247 19.64 13.12 3.83
N ARG A 248 19.13 13.29 2.61
CA ARG A 248 18.25 14.42 2.24
C ARG A 248 16.98 14.45 3.10
N ALA A 249 16.31 13.31 3.24
CA ALA A 249 15.12 13.19 4.07
C ALA A 249 15.43 13.59 5.53
N ALA A 250 16.54 13.10 6.10
CA ALA A 250 16.96 13.44 7.46
C ALA A 250 17.15 14.95 7.65
N LEU A 251 17.78 15.64 6.69
CA LEU A 251 17.96 17.10 6.72
C LEU A 251 16.63 17.84 6.65
N THR A 252 15.70 17.40 5.80
CA THR A 252 14.35 17.96 5.73
C THR A 252 13.62 17.80 7.06
N TYR A 253 13.61 16.60 7.66
CA TYR A 253 12.96 16.40 8.97
C TYR A 253 13.62 17.19 10.10
N ALA A 254 14.95 17.33 10.09
CA ALA A 254 15.66 18.14 11.06
C ALA A 254 15.30 19.64 10.96
N SER A 255 15.12 20.16 9.73
CA SER A 255 14.65 21.54 9.54
C SER A 255 13.23 21.76 10.05
N MET A 256 12.31 20.79 9.87
CA MET A 256 10.94 20.89 10.39
C MET A 256 10.90 20.91 11.92
N LYS A 257 11.74 20.12 12.60
CA LYS A 257 11.83 20.09 14.08
C LYS A 257 12.43 21.36 14.70
N ARG A 258 13.11 22.22 13.93
CA ARG A 258 13.67 23.49 14.42
C ARG A 258 12.70 24.67 14.31
N ILE A 259 11.58 24.49 13.60
CA ILE A 259 10.59 25.55 13.32
C ILE A 259 9.41 25.48 14.31
N ILE A 260 9.29 24.40 15.09
CA ILE A 260 8.27 24.16 16.12
C ILE A 260 8.93 24.28 17.49
#